data_AF-A0A363NLZ9-F1
#
_entry.id   AF-A0A363NLZ9-F1
#
_cell.length_a   1.000
_cell.length_b   1.000
_cell.length_c   1.000
_cell.angle_alpha   90.00
_cell.angle_beta   90.00
_cell.angle_gamma   90.00
#
_symmetry.space_group_name_H-M   'P 1'
#
loop_
_entity.id
_entity.type
_entity.pdbx_description
1 polymer ?
#
loop_
_entity_poly.entity_id
_entity_poly.type
_entity_poly.pdbx_seq_one_letter_code
_entity_poly.pdbx_strand_id
1 'polypeptide(L)'
;MAEQYIDKENLEIIRERLWAISNEKEITLEDIQDRTGFSYSQVYRIVRGTNNMSVSGLIAVCKALEIQPTEILNFKIKIPKHLPLRRDRKP
;
A
#
# COMPACT_ATOMS: atom_id res chain seq x y z
N MET A 1 11.77 8.87 20.51
CA MET A 1 10.94 7.95 19.71
C MET A 1 11.75 7.62 18.46
N ALA A 2 12.02 6.35 18.16
CA ALA A 2 12.67 6.02 16.89
C ALA A 2 11.73 6.44 15.75
N GLU A 3 12.25 7.07 14.70
CA GLU A 3 11.46 7.40 13.53
C GLU A 3 10.89 6.12 12.92
N GLN A 4 9.62 6.15 12.56
CA GLN A 4 8.99 5.02 11.89
C GLN A 4 9.63 4.85 10.52
N TYR A 5 10.13 3.64 10.23
CA TYR A 5 10.58 3.30 8.89
C TYR A 5 9.41 3.40 7.89
N ILE A 6 9.66 4.05 6.76
CA ILE A 6 8.72 4.19 5.64
C ILE A 6 9.45 3.84 4.35
N ASP A 7 9.01 2.78 3.69
CA ASP A 7 9.49 2.38 2.37
C ASP A 7 8.79 3.20 1.28
N LYS A 8 9.29 4.41 1.04
CA LYS A 8 8.65 5.37 0.13
C LYS A 8 8.56 4.86 -1.30
N GLU A 9 9.62 4.22 -1.79
CA GLU A 9 9.72 3.72 -3.17
C GLU A 9 8.64 2.67 -3.47
N ASN A 10 8.53 1.64 -2.63
CA ASN A 10 7.54 0.59 -2.86
C ASN A 10 6.10 1.07 -2.57
N LEU A 11 5.92 2.01 -1.65
CA LEU A 11 4.63 2.64 -1.40
C LEU A 11 4.14 3.49 -2.58
N GLU A 12 5.04 4.15 -3.30
CA GLU A 12 4.72 4.92 -4.50
C GLU A 12 4.19 3.99 -5.61
N ILE A 13 4.89 2.88 -5.88
CA ILE A 13 4.44 1.86 -6.86
C ILE A 13 3.04 1.34 -6.53
N ILE A 14 2.77 1.03 -5.26
CA ILE A 14 1.46 0.55 -4.80
C ILE A 14 0.37 1.59 -5.09
N ARG A 15 0.65 2.88 -4.84
CA ARG A 15 -0.30 3.97 -5.04
C ARG A 15 -0.58 4.27 -6.49
N GLU A 16 0.46 4.26 -7.32
CA GLU A 16 0.31 4.40 -8.77
C GLU A 16 -0.62 3.34 -9.33
N ARG A 17 -0.46 2.08 -8.89
CA ARG A 17 -1.34 0.97 -9.29
C ARG A 17 -2.78 1.14 -8.79
N LEU A 18 -2.96 1.48 -7.51
CA LEU A 18 -4.30 1.77 -6.97
C LEU A 18 -4.99 2.87 -7.77
N TRP A 19 -4.27 3.96 -8.05
CA TRP A 19 -4.82 5.09 -8.78
C TRP A 19 -5.10 4.77 -10.25
N ALA A 20 -4.22 4.03 -10.91
CA ALA A 20 -4.42 3.59 -12.29
C ALA A 20 -5.70 2.76 -12.43
N ILE A 21 -5.90 1.77 -11.55
CA ILE A 21 -7.12 0.95 -11.53
C ILE A 21 -8.35 1.78 -11.18
N SER A 22 -8.23 2.73 -10.25
CA SER A 22 -9.32 3.66 -9.91
C SER A 22 -9.79 4.43 -11.14
N ASN A 23 -8.86 5.00 -11.92
CA ASN A 23 -9.18 5.74 -13.14
C ASN A 23 -9.75 4.83 -14.24
N GLU A 24 -9.19 3.63 -14.42
CA GLU A 24 -9.68 2.66 -15.41
C GLU A 24 -11.13 2.24 -15.14
N LYS A 25 -11.49 2.11 -13.86
CA LYS A 25 -12.86 1.77 -13.44
C LYS A 25 -13.77 2.98 -13.27
N GLU A 26 -13.28 4.20 -13.54
CA GLU A 26 -13.98 5.47 -13.31
C GLU A 26 -14.50 5.63 -11.86
N ILE A 27 -13.79 5.06 -10.88
CA ILE A 27 -14.11 5.16 -9.46
C ILE A 27 -13.33 6.36 -8.87
N THR A 28 -14.05 7.32 -8.30
CA THR A 28 -13.46 8.52 -7.68
C THR A 28 -12.99 8.26 -6.24
N LEU A 29 -12.26 9.21 -5.64
CA LEU A 29 -11.87 9.09 -4.23
C LEU A 29 -13.08 9.21 -3.30
N GLU A 30 -14.09 9.97 -3.71
CA GLU A 30 -15.40 10.10 -3.06
C GLU A 30 -16.16 8.78 -3.10
N ASP A 31 -16.15 8.05 -4.23
CA ASP A 31 -16.74 6.72 -4.29
C ASP A 31 -16.05 5.73 -3.33
N ILE A 32 -14.71 5.78 -3.26
CA ILE A 32 -13.95 4.96 -2.30
C ILE A 32 -14.29 5.35 -0.88
N GLN A 33 -14.46 6.65 -0.60
CA GLN A 33 -14.90 7.15 0.70
C GLN A 33 -16.23 6.51 1.10
N ASP A 34 -17.23 6.59 0.23
CA ASP A 34 -18.57 6.10 0.49
C ASP A 34 -18.59 4.57 0.63
N ARG A 35 -17.78 3.85 -0.16
CA ARG A 35 -17.65 2.39 -0.11
C ARG A 35 -16.87 1.87 1.11
N THR A 36 -15.97 2.66 1.68
CA THR A 36 -15.13 2.25 2.83
C THR A 36 -15.63 2.80 4.17
N GLY A 37 -16.40 3.88 4.16
CA GLY A 37 -16.75 4.65 5.35
C GLY A 37 -15.56 5.43 5.95
N PHE A 38 -14.44 5.54 5.24
CA PHE A 38 -13.32 6.37 5.66
C PHE A 38 -13.60 7.85 5.40
N SER A 39 -12.85 8.75 6.04
CA SER A 39 -12.85 10.16 5.63
C SER A 39 -12.11 10.34 4.30
N TYR A 40 -12.46 11.37 3.53
CA TYR A 40 -11.73 11.74 2.30
C TYR A 40 -10.21 11.81 2.52
N SER A 41 -9.77 12.43 3.64
CA SER A 41 -8.35 12.56 3.95
C SER A 41 -7.67 11.20 4.18
N GLN A 42 -8.36 10.24 4.79
CA GLN A 42 -7.84 8.87 4.92
C GLN A 42 -7.74 8.19 3.57
N VAL A 43 -8.77 8.27 2.73
CA VAL A 43 -8.74 7.73 1.36
C VAL A 43 -7.59 8.34 0.57
N TYR A 44 -7.47 9.67 0.57
CA TYR A 44 -6.40 10.39 -0.09
C TYR A 44 -5.02 9.91 0.41
N ARG A 45 -4.80 9.79 1.73
CA ARG A 45 -3.52 9.31 2.28
C ARG A 45 -3.16 7.89 1.84
N ILE A 46 -4.17 7.02 1.68
CA ILE A 46 -3.97 5.64 1.23
C ILE A 46 -3.65 5.64 -0.27
N VAL A 47 -4.50 6.25 -1.10
CA VAL A 47 -4.45 6.14 -2.57
C VAL A 47 -3.43 7.07 -3.22
N ARG A 48 -3.27 8.30 -2.70
CA ARG A 48 -2.49 9.39 -3.35
C ARG A 48 -1.45 10.04 -2.45
N GLY A 49 -1.48 9.81 -1.14
CA GLY A 49 -0.60 10.45 -0.17
C GLY A 49 0.83 9.91 -0.16
N THR A 50 1.61 10.36 0.82
CA THR A 50 3.03 9.96 0.99
C THR A 50 3.30 9.32 2.36
N ASN A 51 2.28 9.23 3.22
CA ASN A 51 2.38 8.63 4.55
C ASN A 51 2.57 7.11 4.45
N ASN A 52 2.87 6.46 5.58
CA ASN A 52 2.74 5.01 5.63
C ASN A 52 1.26 4.60 5.50
N MET A 53 0.96 3.43 4.92
CA MET A 53 -0.38 2.86 4.90
C MET A 53 -0.39 1.54 5.66
N SER A 54 -1.52 1.24 6.32
CA SER A 54 -1.72 -0.08 6.92
C SER A 54 -2.18 -1.07 5.87
N VAL A 55 -1.87 -2.36 6.08
CA VAL A 55 -2.41 -3.45 5.24
C VAL A 55 -3.94 -3.45 5.28
N SER A 56 -4.56 -3.23 6.44
CA SER A 56 -6.02 -3.13 6.54
C SER A 56 -6.61 -2.01 5.69
N GLY A 57 -5.92 -0.86 5.63
CA GLY A 57 -6.32 0.26 4.78
C GLY A 57 -6.22 -0.09 3.29
N LEU A 58 -5.12 -0.73 2.87
CA LEU A 58 -4.96 -1.25 1.51
C LEU A 58 -6.08 -2.23 1.16
N ILE A 59 -6.36 -3.21 2.02
CA ILE A 59 -7.41 -4.22 1.78
C ILE A 59 -8.80 -3.59 1.67
N ALA A 60 -9.11 -2.58 2.50
CA ALA A 60 -10.37 -1.85 2.41
C ALA A 60 -10.52 -1.15 1.05
N VAL A 61 -9.45 -0.50 0.56
CA VAL A 61 -9.46 0.12 -0.77
C VAL A 61 -9.55 -0.93 -1.88
N CYS A 62 -8.84 -2.06 -1.80
CA CYS A 62 -8.98 -3.15 -2.78
C CYS A 62 -10.43 -3.66 -2.87
N LYS A 63 -11.11 -3.80 -1.73
CA LYS A 63 -12.54 -4.16 -1.70
C LYS A 63 -13.41 -3.08 -2.35
N ALA A 64 -13.16 -1.80 -2.05
CA ALA A 64 -13.89 -0.69 -2.64
C ALA A 64 -13.70 -0.58 -4.16
N LEU A 65 -12.50 -0.92 -4.64
CA LEU A 65 -12.16 -1.01 -6.07
C LEU A 65 -12.56 -2.34 -6.71
N GLU A 66 -13.12 -3.29 -5.95
CA GLU A 66 -13.51 -4.63 -6.43
C GLU A 66 -12.35 -5.36 -7.14
N ILE A 67 -11.18 -5.38 -6.50
CA ILE A 67 -9.97 -6.04 -6.99
C ILE A 67 -9.35 -6.94 -5.92
N GLN A 68 -8.52 -7.88 -6.36
CA GLN A 68 -7.67 -8.68 -5.49
C GLN A 68 -6.38 -7.92 -5.13
N PRO A 69 -5.84 -8.07 -3.91
CA PRO A 69 -4.57 -7.44 -3.53
C PRO A 69 -3.39 -7.83 -4.43
N THR A 70 -3.46 -8.99 -5.08
CA THR A 70 -2.46 -9.45 -6.06
C THR A 70 -2.32 -8.50 -7.24
N GLU A 71 -3.38 -7.82 -7.66
CA GLU A 71 -3.33 -6.85 -8.76
C GLU A 71 -2.46 -5.63 -8.40
N ILE A 72 -2.40 -5.30 -7.10
CA ILE A 72 -1.56 -4.22 -6.57
C ILE A 72 -0.16 -4.72 -6.24
N LEU A 73 -0.05 -5.86 -5.55
CA LEU A 73 1.20 -6.36 -4.96
C LEU A 73 2.04 -7.24 -5.90
N ASN A 74 1.62 -7.46 -7.15
CA ASN A 74 2.40 -8.21 -8.13
C ASN A 74 3.59 -7.39 -8.69
N PHE A 75 4.60 -7.14 -7.86
CA PHE A 75 5.86 -6.50 -8.25
C PHE A 75 7.04 -7.12 -7.50
N LYS A 76 8.26 -6.83 -7.96
CA LYS A 76 9.49 -7.33 -7.36
C LYS A 76 10.16 -6.22 -6.56
N ILE A 77 10.71 -6.58 -5.41
CA ILE A 77 11.55 -5.70 -4.59
C ILE A 77 13.00 -6.22 -4.59
N LYS A 78 13.93 -5.31 -4.31
CA LYS A 78 15.35 -5.67 -4.13
C LYS A 78 15.55 -6.32 -2.77
N ILE A 79 16.00 -7.57 -2.76
CA ILE A 79 16.35 -8.28 -1.53
C ILE A 79 17.86 -8.13 -1.27
N PRO A 80 18.27 -7.40 -0.20
CA PRO A 80 19.69 -7.30 0.13
C PRO A 80 20.22 -8.62 0.70
N LYS A 81 21.52 -8.85 0.54
CA LYS A 81 22.20 -9.98 1.19
C LYS A 81 22.37 -9.67 2.67
N HIS A 82 21.68 -10.42 3.54
CA HIS A 82 21.85 -10.32 4.98
C HIS A 82 22.89 -11.31 5.49
N LEU A 83 23.47 -10.99 6.66
CA LEU A 83 24.28 -11.95 7.42
C LEU A 83 23.45 -13.19 7.76
N PRO A 84 24.11 -14.36 8.01
CA PRO A 84 23.43 -15.53 8.54
C PRO A 84 22.57 -15.21 9.76
N LEU A 85 21.50 -16.00 9.94
CA LEU A 85 20.62 -15.87 11.09
C LEU A 85 21.43 -15.99 12.37
N ARG A 86 20.97 -15.34 13.44
CA ARG A 86 21.70 -15.31 14.72
C ARG A 86 22.09 -16.72 15.21
N ARG A 87 21.22 -17.71 15.04
CA ARG A 87 21.45 -19.11 15.43
C ARG A 87 22.57 -19.81 14.64
N ASP A 88 22.89 -19.30 13.45
CA ASP A 88 23.89 -19.88 12.53
C ASP A 88 25.25 -19.18 12.67
N ARG A 89 25.34 -18.14 13.52
CA ARG A 89 26.61 -17.47 13.85
C ARG A 89 27.32 -18.33 14.89
N LYS A 90 28.50 -18.86 14.57
CA LYS A 90 29.37 -19.50 15.57
C LYS A 90 29.67 -18.49 16.69
N PRO A 91 29.70 -18.93 17.96
CA PRO A 91 30.07 -18.06 19.07
C PRO A 91 31.47 -17.49 18.91
#